data_AF-A0A843LUL4-F1
#
_entry.id   AF-A0A843LUL4-F1
#
_cell.length_a   1.000
_cell.length_b   1.000
_cell.length_c   1.000
_cell.angle_alpha   90.00
_cell.angle_beta   90.00
_cell.angle_gamma   90.00
#
_symmetry.space_group_name_H-M   'P 1'
#
loop_
_entity.id
_entity.type
_entity.pdbx_description
1 polymer ?
#
loop_
_entity_poly.entity_id
_entity_poly.type
_entity_poly.pdbx_seq_one_letter_code
_entity_poly.pdbx_strand_id
1 'polypeptide(L)' 'MGNRTTPLQVSVEYRDNQYHLENKEFLLETYADSLEEAMDNIMDQVDLLYLEYCTCNLEELTSDARMLINSLFMYFQS' A
#
# COMPACT_ATOMS: atom_id res chain seq x y z
N MET A 1 -6.23 2.65 -14.46
CA MET A 1 -5.39 2.67 -13.25
C MET A 1 -4.85 4.09 -13.12
N GLY A 2 -4.95 4.71 -11.94
CA GLY A 2 -4.50 6.09 -11.71
C GLY A 2 -2.97 6.20 -11.83
N ASN A 3 -2.46 7.39 -12.15
CA ASN A 3 -1.02 7.64 -12.14
C ASN A 3 -0.55 7.71 -10.69
N ARG A 4 0.50 6.97 -10.34
CA ARG A 4 1.15 7.02 -9.02
C ARG A 4 2.12 8.20 -9.00
N THR A 5 1.99 9.10 -8.04
CA THR A 5 2.58 10.46 -8.20
C THR A 5 3.59 10.82 -7.13
N THR A 6 3.56 10.06 -6.03
CA THR A 6 4.58 10.07 -4.99
C THR A 6 5.19 8.67 -4.90
N PRO A 7 6.51 8.50 -4.71
CA PRO A 7 7.10 7.19 -4.48
C PRO A 7 6.59 6.58 -3.17
N LEU A 8 6.20 5.31 -3.21
CA LEU A 8 5.79 4.57 -2.00
C LEU A 8 7.01 4.43 -1.08
N GLN A 9 6.90 4.92 0.15
CA GLN A 9 7.96 4.77 1.15
C GLN A 9 7.86 3.39 1.79
N VAL A 10 8.86 2.54 1.59
CA VAL A 10 8.91 1.18 2.15
C VAL A 10 10.18 0.98 2.97
N SER A 11 10.05 0.36 4.14
CA SER A 11 11.19 -0.16 4.90
C SER A 11 11.54 -1.54 4.37
N VAL A 12 12.82 -1.81 4.14
CA VAL A 12 13.31 -3.08 3.60
C VAL A 12 14.22 -3.74 4.65
N GLU A 13 13.91 -4.98 4.99
CA GLU A 13 14.73 -5.84 5.83
C GLU A 13 14.96 -7.18 5.11
N TYR A 14 16.15 -7.77 5.23
CA TYR A 14 16.40 -9.14 4.77
C TYR A 14 16.65 -10.05 5.97
N ARG A 15 15.72 -10.97 6.23
CA ARG A 15 15.76 -11.90 7.37
C ARG A 15 15.17 -13.26 6.98
N ASP A 16 15.61 -14.33 7.63
CA ASP A 16 15.09 -15.68 7.41
C ASP A 16 15.08 -16.13 5.92
N ASN A 17 16.10 -15.70 5.17
CA ASN A 17 16.24 -15.89 3.71
C ASN A 17 15.18 -15.21 2.84
N GLN A 18 14.43 -14.24 3.37
CA GLN A 18 13.39 -13.51 2.65
C GLN A 18 13.57 -11.99 2.79
N TYR A 19 13.10 -11.25 1.79
CA TYR A 19 12.91 -9.81 1.86
C TYR A 19 11.59 -9.51 2.54
N HIS A 20 11.66 -8.78 3.64
CA HIS A 20 10.52 -8.24 4.39
C HIS A 20 10.39 -6.75 4.06
N LEU A 21 9.26 -6.37 3.47
CA LEU A 21 8.94 -4.98 3.16
C LEU A 21 7.76 -4.52 4.01
N GLU A 22 7.86 -3.33 4.59
CA GLU A 22 6.81 -2.71 5.41
C GLU A 22 6.52 -1.28 4.91
N ASN A 23 5.25 -0.99 4.66
CA ASN A 23 4.74 0.37 4.47
C ASN A 23 3.89 0.77 5.67
N LYS A 24 4.43 1.67 6.50
CA LYS A 24 3.77 2.12 7.74
C LYS A 24 2.59 3.03 7.49
N GLU A 25 2.55 3.70 6.35
CA GLU A 25 1.48 4.64 6.02
C GLU A 25 0.16 3.91 5.80
N PHE A 26 0.18 2.83 5.02
CA PHE A 26 -0.98 2.03 4.67
C PHE A 26 -1.08 0.72 5.46
N LEU A 27 -0.20 0.52 6.44
CA LEU A 27 -0.15 -0.66 7.31
C LEU A 27 -0.03 -1.97 6.50
N LEU A 28 0.81 -1.96 5.47
CA LEU A 28 1.04 -3.10 4.59
C LEU A 28 2.39 -3.74 4.89
N GLU A 29 2.45 -5.07 4.82
CA GLU A 29 3.70 -5.83 4.87
C GLU A 29 3.70 -6.97 3.85
N THR A 30 4.88 -7.38 3.42
CA THR A 30 5.04 -8.56 2.55
C THR A 30 6.40 -9.22 2.77
N TYR A 31 6.46 -10.51 2.42
CA TYR A 31 7.63 -11.36 2.49
C TYR A 31 7.80 -12.06 1.15
N ALA A 32 8.99 -12.02 0.56
CA ALA A 32 9.28 -12.71 -0.69
C ALA A 32 10.75 -13.15 -0.78
N ASP A 33 11.02 -14.13 -1.64
CA ASP A 33 12.38 -14.66 -1.79
C ASP A 33 13.28 -13.71 -2.60
N SER A 34 12.70 -12.76 -3.33
CA SER A 34 13.41 -11.71 -4.07
C SER A 34 12.88 -10.31 -3.75
N LEU A 35 13.74 -9.30 -3.86
CA LEU A 35 13.35 -7.90 -3.65
C LEU A 35 12.34 -7.43 -4.71
N GLU A 36 12.50 -7.87 -5.95
CA GLU A 36 11.59 -7.55 -7.05
C GLU A 36 10.17 -8.06 -6.76
N GLU A 37 10.05 -9.33 -6.37
CA GLU A 37 8.76 -9.92 -5.98
C GLU A 37 8.16 -9.24 -4.75
N ALA A 38 8.98 -8.89 -3.74
CA ALA A 38 8.48 -8.16 -2.57
C ALA A 38 7.94 -6.77 -2.97
N MET A 39 8.64 -6.07 -3.87
CA MET A 39 8.19 -4.78 -4.39
C MET A 39 6.90 -4.91 -5.21
N ASP A 40 6.79 -5.91 -6.09
CA ASP A 40 5.56 -6.13 -6.85
C ASP A 40 4.38 -6.45 -5.90
N ASN A 41 4.59 -7.34 -4.94
CA ASN A 41 3.57 -7.74 -3.96
C ASN A 41 3.06 -6.55 -3.14
N ILE A 42 3.95 -5.68 -2.62
CA ILE A 42 3.51 -4.55 -1.80
C ILE A 42 2.78 -3.49 -2.66
N MET A 43 3.16 -3.33 -3.93
CA MET A 43 2.51 -2.41 -4.84
C MET A 43 1.11 -2.92 -5.26
N ASP A 44 0.97 -4.23 -5.48
CA ASP A 44 -0.33 -4.86 -5.73
C ASP A 44 -1.28 -4.72 -4.54
N GLN A 45 -0.77 -4.84 -3.31
CA GLN A 45 -1.57 -4.59 -2.10
C GLN A 45 -2.08 -3.15 -2.03
N VAL A 46 -1.25 -2.15 -2.37
CA VAL A 46 -1.66 -0.74 -2.43
C VAL A 46 -2.77 -0.53 -3.46
N ASP A 47 -2.64 -1.12 -4.65
CA ASP A 47 -3.64 -1.03 -5.71
C ASP A 47 -4.97 -1.70 -5.29
N LEU A 48 -4.91 -2.87 -4.63
CA LEU A 48 -6.09 -3.57 -4.11
C LEU A 48 -6.79 -2.74 -3.03
N LEU A 49 -6.02 -2.18 -2.10
CA LEU A 49 -6.53 -1.32 -1.03
C LEU A 49 -7.26 -0.10 -1.61
N TYR A 50 -6.68 0.52 -2.64
CA TYR A 50 -7.31 1.62 -3.36
C TYR A 50 -8.64 1.22 -4.02
N LEU A 51 -8.68 0.07 -4.69
CA LEU A 51 -9.89 -0.44 -5.35
C LEU A 51 -11.00 -0.73 -4.33
N GLU A 52 -10.67 -1.39 -3.22
CA GLU A 52 -11.61 -1.70 -2.15
C GLU A 52 -12.25 -0.41 -1.62
N TYR A 53 -11.43 0.60 -1.31
CA TYR A 53 -11.91 1.87 -0.79
C TYR A 53 -12.71 2.70 -1.80
N CYS A 54 -12.39 2.66 -3.09
CA CYS A 54 -13.19 3.35 -4.12
C CYS A 54 -14.61 2.80 -4.24
N THR A 55 -14.84 1.57 -3.81
CA THR A 55 -16.16 0.92 -3.85
C THR A 55 -16.88 0.92 -2.50
N CYS A 56 -16.21 1.37 -1.43
CA CYS A 56 -16.77 1.42 -0.09
C CYS A 56 -17.59 2.70 0.13
N ASN A 57 -18.72 2.59 0.83
CA ASN A 57 -19.49 3.76 1.24
C ASN A 57 -18.73 4.50 2.36
N LEU A 58 -18.36 5.75 2.13
CA LEU A 58 -17.55 6.56 3.07
C LEU A 58 -18.17 6.68 4.48
N GLU A 59 -19.49 6.56 4.58
CA GLU A 59 -20.21 6.60 5.86
C GLU A 59 -19.97 5.36 6.73
N GLU A 60 -19.62 4.22 6.12
CA GLU A 60 -19.36 2.94 6.77
C GLU A 60 -17.91 2.82 7.27
N LEU A 61 -17.05 3.75 6.88
CA LEU A 61 -15.63 3.75 7.24
C LEU A 61 -15.39 4.39 8.61
N THR A 62 -14.48 3.78 9.37
CA THR A 62 -13.93 4.38 10.59
C THR A 62 -13.17 5.66 10.28
N SER A 63 -12.97 6.51 11.30
CA SER A 63 -12.18 7.75 11.14
C SER A 63 -10.77 7.47 10.59
N ASP A 64 -10.13 6.41 11.08
CA ASP A 64 -8.78 6.02 10.64
C ASP A 64 -8.76 5.56 9.18
N ALA A 65 -9.76 4.76 8.77
CA ALA A 65 -9.89 4.33 7.38
C ALA A 65 -10.12 5.51 6.42
N ARG A 66 -10.86 6.55 6.85
CA ARG A 66 -11.02 7.78 6.06
C ARG A 66 -9.72 8.56 5.91
N MET A 67 -8.88 8.59 6.94
CA MET A 67 -7.55 9.22 6.85
C MET A 67 -6.66 8.47 5.86
N LEU A 68 -6.66 7.13 5.91
CA LEU A 68 -5.90 6.27 4.99
C LEU A 68 -6.35 6.46 3.53
N ILE A 69 -7.66 6.56 3.29
CA ILE A 69 -8.22 6.84 1.96
C ILE A 69 -7.71 8.16 1.39
N ASN A 70 -7.67 9.22 2.20
CA ASN A 70 -7.19 10.52 1.72
C ASN A 70 -5.71 10.45 1.30
N SER A 71 -4.87 9.77 2.09
CA SER A 71 -3.48 9.51 1.72
C SER A 71 -3.36 8.70 0.43
N LEU A 72 -4.16 7.62 0.27
CA LEU A 72 -4.21 6.83 -0.96
C LEU A 72 -4.66 7.68 -2.17
N PHE A 73 -5.69 8.52 -2.01
CA PHE A 73 -6.12 9.39 -3.10
C PHE A 73 -5.02 10.37 -3.52
N MET A 74 -4.27 10.95 -2.58
CA MET A 74 -3.11 11.79 -2.93
C MET A 74 -2.02 11.00 -3.67
N TYR A 75 -1.78 9.75 -3.27
CA TYR A 75 -0.82 8.86 -3.93
C TYR A 75 -1.19 8.53 -5.39
N PHE A 76 -2.49 8.37 -5.68
CA PHE A 76 -3.02 8.10 -7.03
C PHE A 76 -3.43 9.36 -7.83
N GLN A 77 -3.31 10.57 -7.27
CA GLN A 77 -3.65 11.84 -7.93
C GLN A 77 -2.41 12.71 -8.19
N SER A 78 -1.93 12.73 -9.44
CA SER A 78 -1.34 13.88 -10.17
C SER A 78 -1.40 13.61 -11.67
#